data_AF-A0A7C5BX80-F1
#
_entry.id   AF-A0A7C5BX80-F1
#
_cell.length_a   1.000
_cell.length_b   1.000
_cell.length_c   1.000
_cell.angle_alpha   90.00
_cell.angle_beta   90.00
_cell.angle_gamma   90.00
#
_symmetry.space_group_name_H-M   'P 1'
#
loop_
_entity.id
_entity.type
_entity.pdbx_description
1 polymer ?
#
loop_
_entity_poly.entity_id
_entity_poly.type
_entity_poly.pdbx_seq_one_letter_code
_entity_poly.pdbx_strand_id
1 'polypeptide(L)'
;MEVPASAFGLPPEAYATFHMDYNVVAPFPSRKSPGVAALLNLLFWGAGYVYSGRAWGWFLLAPFLILSVFTIGIFALVMLILGIPTNWALAWHAYQLVLEDRRWGKPRERRINFKSPSTAAILNFMFWGLGYIYTGRQWAWLLFVPYVIAASIVSLVAFIVPPVAIFYYLVDVPISLALAWHAYSIVNEDIERRMNYARIVAKPI
;
A
#
# COMPACT_ATOMS: atom_id res chain seq x y z
N MET A 1 -25.13 23.88 -31.58
CA MET A 1 -26.02 22.87 -32.21
C MET A 1 -25.62 21.54 -31.62
N GLU A 2 -26.47 20.97 -30.78
CA GLU A 2 -26.26 19.63 -30.22
C GLU A 2 -26.41 18.61 -31.36
N VAL A 3 -25.36 17.84 -31.63
CA VAL A 3 -25.44 16.73 -32.58
C VAL A 3 -26.08 15.55 -31.85
N PRO A 4 -27.25 15.06 -32.27
CA PRO A 4 -27.92 13.97 -31.57
C PRO A 4 -27.05 12.71 -31.62
N ALA A 5 -26.89 12.04 -30.48
CA ALA A 5 -26.07 10.84 -30.34
C ALA A 5 -26.51 9.65 -31.22
N SER A 6 -27.70 9.72 -31.82
CA SER A 6 -28.16 8.82 -32.88
C SER A 6 -27.32 8.92 -34.16
N ALA A 7 -26.61 10.03 -34.37
CA ALA A 7 -25.74 10.23 -35.53
C ALA A 7 -24.52 9.29 -35.57
N PHE A 8 -24.18 8.66 -34.43
CA PHE A 8 -23.03 7.76 -34.33
C PHE A 8 -23.38 6.27 -34.53
N GLY A 9 -24.63 5.94 -34.88
CA GLY A 9 -25.03 4.57 -35.24
C GLY A 9 -24.90 3.56 -34.10
N LEU A 10 -24.87 4.02 -32.84
CA LEU A 10 -24.85 3.14 -31.68
C LEU A 10 -26.24 2.51 -31.48
N PRO A 11 -26.31 1.21 -31.11
CA PRO A 11 -27.60 0.58 -30.85
C PRO A 11 -28.28 1.21 -29.62
N PRO A 12 -29.63 1.31 -29.60
CA PRO A 12 -30.45 1.84 -28.49
C PRO A 12 -30.05 1.31 -27.08
N GLU A 13 -29.54 0.09 -27.05
CA GLU A 13 -29.15 -0.65 -25.87
C GLU A 13 -27.83 -0.15 -25.25
N ALA A 14 -26.93 0.43 -26.05
CA ALA A 14 -25.68 1.01 -25.56
C ALA A 14 -25.88 2.36 -24.84
N TYR A 15 -27.01 3.04 -25.07
CA TYR A 15 -27.33 4.31 -24.42
C TYR A 15 -27.85 4.12 -22.98
N ALA A 16 -28.56 3.00 -22.71
CA ALA A 16 -29.05 2.68 -21.36
C ALA A 16 -27.90 2.36 -20.39
N THR A 17 -26.78 1.83 -20.89
CA THR A 17 -25.59 1.55 -20.08
C THR A 17 -24.81 2.81 -19.69
N PHE A 18 -25.01 3.92 -20.41
CA PHE A 18 -24.33 5.20 -20.16
C PHE A 18 -25.07 6.13 -19.20
N HIS A 19 -26.36 5.87 -18.94
CA HIS A 19 -27.02 6.31 -17.71
C HIS A 19 -26.52 5.45 -16.54
N MET A 20 -25.20 5.39 -16.35
CA MET A 20 -24.64 4.99 -15.07
C MET A 20 -25.14 6.01 -14.07
N ASP A 21 -26.01 5.57 -13.17
CA ASP A 21 -26.30 6.22 -11.91
C ASP A 21 -25.00 6.80 -11.32
N TYR A 22 -24.77 8.09 -11.58
CA TYR A 22 -23.87 8.94 -10.80
C TYR A 22 -24.49 9.24 -9.43
N ASN A 23 -25.34 8.36 -8.93
CA ASN A 23 -25.42 8.09 -7.50
C ASN A 23 -24.05 7.55 -7.10
N VAL A 24 -23.09 8.47 -7.01
CA VAL A 24 -21.89 8.42 -6.19
C VAL A 24 -22.39 7.86 -4.87
N VAL A 25 -22.28 6.54 -4.70
CA VAL A 25 -22.61 5.87 -3.46
C VAL A 25 -21.76 6.61 -2.45
N ALA A 26 -22.41 7.49 -1.67
CA ALA A 26 -21.72 8.34 -0.73
C ALA A 26 -20.82 7.40 0.07
N PRO A 27 -19.50 7.68 0.16
CA PRO A 27 -18.56 6.75 0.75
C PRO A 27 -19.13 6.36 2.11
N PHE A 28 -19.50 5.09 2.28
CA PHE A 28 -20.09 4.64 3.53
C PHE A 28 -19.12 5.08 4.62
N PRO A 29 -19.54 5.92 5.59
CA PRO A 29 -18.61 6.48 6.55
C PRO A 29 -18.02 5.31 7.33
N SER A 30 -16.79 4.96 6.99
CA SER A 30 -16.01 4.01 7.76
C SER A 30 -15.83 4.64 9.13
N ARG A 31 -16.61 4.15 10.11
CA ARG A 31 -16.52 4.57 11.52
C ARG A 31 -15.17 4.21 12.15
N LYS A 32 -14.29 3.54 11.41
CA LYS A 32 -12.97 3.11 11.87
C LYS A 32 -12.03 4.31 11.93
N SER A 33 -11.30 4.44 13.03
CA SER A 33 -10.34 5.52 13.24
C SER A 33 -8.99 5.17 12.60
N PRO A 34 -8.41 6.03 11.74
CA PRO A 34 -7.12 5.77 11.13
C PRO A 34 -6.00 5.76 12.19
N GLY A 35 -6.11 6.59 13.23
CA GLY A 35 -5.17 6.59 14.36
C GLY A 35 -5.18 5.28 15.15
N VAL A 36 -6.37 4.67 15.33
CA VAL A 36 -6.49 3.35 15.98
C VAL A 36 -5.87 2.26 15.11
N ALA A 37 -6.07 2.30 13.79
CA ALA A 37 -5.43 1.36 12.87
C ALA A 37 -3.89 1.46 12.92
N ALA A 38 -3.36 2.68 12.98
CA ALA A 38 -1.92 2.93 13.11
C ALA A 38 -1.37 2.38 14.42
N LEU A 39 -2.01 2.73 15.54
CA LEU A 39 -1.61 2.30 16.88
C LEU A 39 -1.62 0.77 17.00
N LEU A 40 -2.66 0.11 16.50
CA LEU A 40 -2.74 -1.35 16.49
C LEU A 40 -1.61 -1.98 15.70
N ASN A 41 -1.26 -1.44 14.52
CA ASN A 41 -0.16 -1.99 13.71
C ASN A 41 1.23 -1.68 14.28
N LEU A 42 1.36 -0.58 15.04
CA LEU A 42 2.59 -0.23 15.74
C LEU A 42 2.89 -1.23 16.87
N LEU A 43 1.85 -1.63 17.60
CA LEU A 43 1.94 -2.55 18.73
C LEU A 43 1.97 -4.03 18.30
N PHE A 44 1.19 -4.38 17.26
CA PHE A 44 1.04 -5.74 16.78
C PHE A 44 1.03 -5.73 15.25
N TRP A 45 2.05 -6.34 14.63
CA TRP A 45 2.11 -6.40 13.16
C TRP A 45 0.85 -7.05 12.63
N GLY A 46 0.20 -6.43 11.65
CA GLY A 46 -1.01 -7.00 11.05
C GLY A 46 -2.33 -6.59 11.73
N ALA A 47 -2.33 -6.21 13.01
CA ALA A 47 -3.57 -5.91 13.73
C ALA A 47 -4.30 -4.68 13.17
N GLY A 48 -3.57 -3.66 12.71
CA GLY A 48 -4.16 -2.51 12.02
C GLY A 48 -4.86 -2.88 10.70
N TYR A 49 -4.33 -3.88 9.98
CA TYR A 49 -4.94 -4.38 8.75
C TYR A 49 -6.19 -5.24 9.03
N VAL A 50 -6.14 -6.08 10.05
CA VAL A 50 -7.32 -6.83 10.51
C VAL A 50 -8.42 -5.86 10.96
N TYR A 51 -8.05 -4.82 11.72
CA TYR A 51 -8.97 -3.76 12.13
C TYR A 51 -9.59 -3.04 10.93
N SER A 52 -8.83 -2.72 9.88
CA SER A 52 -9.39 -2.12 8.65
C SER A 52 -10.27 -3.10 7.85
N GLY A 53 -10.26 -4.39 8.18
CA GLY A 53 -11.09 -5.43 7.54
C GLY A 53 -10.37 -6.13 6.38
N ARG A 54 -9.05 -6.05 6.34
CA ARG A 54 -8.21 -6.72 5.35
C ARG A 54 -7.81 -8.10 5.88
N ALA A 55 -8.44 -9.15 5.35
CA ALA A 55 -8.18 -10.53 5.78
C ALA A 55 -6.72 -10.95 5.65
N TRP A 56 -5.98 -10.41 4.67
CA TRP A 56 -4.55 -10.69 4.52
C TRP A 56 -3.69 -10.18 5.70
N GLY A 57 -4.20 -9.26 6.52
CA GLY A 57 -3.53 -8.80 7.74
C GLY A 57 -3.18 -9.94 8.70
N TRP A 58 -3.94 -11.04 8.67
CA TRP A 58 -3.67 -12.24 9.47
C TRP A 58 -2.35 -12.92 9.12
N PHE A 59 -1.88 -12.82 7.87
CA PHE A 59 -0.56 -13.34 7.48
C PHE A 59 0.60 -12.60 8.13
N LEU A 60 0.39 -11.37 8.60
CA LEU A 60 1.39 -10.63 9.38
C LEU A 60 1.20 -10.83 10.88
N LEU A 61 -0.05 -10.85 11.34
CA LEU A 61 -0.38 -10.97 12.76
C LEU A 61 -0.06 -12.34 13.36
N ALA A 62 -0.41 -13.43 12.67
CA ALA A 62 -0.18 -14.76 13.22
C ALA A 62 1.32 -15.06 13.43
N PRO A 63 2.22 -14.84 12.45
CA PRO A 63 3.65 -15.02 12.67
C PRO A 63 4.22 -14.11 13.75
N PHE A 64 3.75 -12.85 13.83
CA PHE A 64 4.18 -11.93 14.88
C PHE A 64 3.83 -12.43 16.28
N LEU A 65 2.59 -12.92 16.48
CA LEU A 65 2.17 -13.48 17.76
C LEU A 65 2.96 -14.74 18.12
N ILE A 66 3.17 -15.63 17.15
CA ILE A 66 4.00 -16.84 17.33
C ILE A 66 5.42 -16.45 17.75
N LEU A 67 6.05 -15.54 16.99
CA LEU A 67 7.40 -15.05 17.27
C LEU A 67 7.46 -14.38 18.65
N SER A 68 6.46 -13.59 19.01
CA SER A 68 6.39 -12.90 20.32
C SER A 68 6.35 -13.89 21.48
N VAL A 69 5.64 -15.01 21.34
CA VAL A 69 5.62 -16.08 22.35
C VAL A 69 6.99 -16.77 22.45
N PHE A 70 7.68 -16.99 21.33
CA PHE A 70 9.01 -17.61 21.32
C PHE A 70 10.15 -16.68 21.76
N THR A 71 9.95 -15.36 21.72
CA THR A 71 11.01 -14.36 21.99
C THR A 71 10.86 -13.63 23.32
N ILE A 72 10.01 -14.11 24.23
CA ILE A 72 9.85 -13.55 25.58
C ILE A 72 11.21 -13.57 26.31
N GLY A 73 11.89 -12.43 26.40
CA GLY A 73 13.22 -12.29 27.02
C GLY A 73 14.10 -11.20 26.40
N ILE A 74 15.42 -11.33 26.53
CA ILE A 74 16.46 -10.35 26.12
C ILE A 74 16.39 -9.99 24.63
N PHE A 75 15.93 -10.91 23.77
CA PHE A 75 15.75 -10.66 22.33
C PHE A 75 14.63 -9.66 22.01
N ALA A 76 13.65 -9.50 22.89
CA ALA A 76 12.52 -8.59 22.68
C ALA A 76 12.97 -7.12 22.58
N LEU A 77 13.96 -6.70 23.36
CA LEU A 77 14.44 -5.31 23.35
C LEU A 77 15.20 -4.97 22.06
N VAL A 78 16.04 -5.89 21.57
CA VAL A 78 16.79 -5.70 20.31
C VAL A 78 15.83 -5.70 19.11
N MET A 79 14.86 -6.61 19.09
CA MET A 79 13.81 -6.64 18.07
C MET A 79 12.89 -5.42 18.15
N LEU A 80 12.64 -4.88 19.35
CA LEU A 80 11.88 -3.66 19.54
C LEU A 80 12.59 -2.46 18.90
N ILE A 81 13.89 -2.28 19.16
CA ILE A 81 14.69 -1.14 18.67
C ILE A 81 14.90 -1.23 17.15
N LEU A 82 15.31 -2.40 16.64
CA LEU A 82 15.50 -2.59 15.19
C LEU A 82 14.18 -2.64 14.43
N GLY A 83 13.08 -2.99 15.11
CA GLY A 83 11.74 -3.03 14.55
C GLY A 83 11.07 -1.65 14.44
N ILE A 84 11.56 -0.59 15.10
CA ILE A 84 10.89 0.73 15.12
C ILE A 84 10.59 1.25 13.70
N PRO A 85 11.54 1.27 12.73
CA PRO A 85 11.26 1.77 11.39
C PRO A 85 10.20 0.94 10.67
N THR A 86 10.25 -0.38 10.83
CA THR A 86 9.27 -1.32 10.26
C THR A 86 7.90 -1.13 10.88
N ASN A 87 7.81 -1.04 12.21
CA ASN A 87 6.56 -0.81 12.95
C ASN A 87 5.94 0.51 12.55
N TRP A 88 6.76 1.56 12.43
CA TRP A 88 6.33 2.88 12.00
C TRP A 88 5.78 2.87 10.57
N ALA A 89 6.49 2.21 9.63
CA ALA A 89 6.03 2.09 8.25
C ALA A 89 4.72 1.30 8.14
N LEU A 90 4.59 0.19 8.88
CA LEU A 90 3.36 -0.60 8.94
C LEU A 90 2.20 0.19 9.59
N ALA A 91 2.46 0.95 10.64
CA ALA A 91 1.49 1.84 11.27
C ALA A 91 1.01 2.92 10.30
N TRP A 92 1.94 3.57 9.60
CA TRP A 92 1.64 4.53 8.55
C TRP A 92 0.81 3.93 7.41
N HIS A 93 1.12 2.70 6.99
CA HIS A 93 0.31 2.01 5.98
C HIS A 93 -1.14 1.79 6.44
N ALA A 94 -1.31 1.27 7.65
CA ALA A 94 -2.64 0.99 8.20
C ALA A 94 -3.45 2.28 8.34
N TYR A 95 -2.80 3.37 8.76
CA TYR A 95 -3.38 4.71 8.78
C TYR A 95 -3.86 5.14 7.38
N GLN A 96 -2.97 5.06 6.38
CA GLN A 96 -3.27 5.50 5.02
C GLN A 96 -4.35 4.65 4.35
N LEU A 97 -4.38 3.34 4.57
CA LEU A 97 -5.45 2.48 4.05
C LEU A 97 -6.84 2.90 4.56
N VAL A 98 -6.95 3.27 5.85
CA VAL A 98 -8.22 3.78 6.39
C VAL A 98 -8.58 5.13 5.79
N LEU A 99 -7.61 6.02 5.54
CA LEU A 99 -7.86 7.27 4.84
C LEU A 99 -8.27 7.07 3.38
N GLU A 100 -7.62 6.15 2.67
CA GLU A 100 -7.96 5.78 1.30
C GLU A 100 -9.36 5.17 1.23
N ASP A 101 -9.74 4.30 2.18
CA ASP A 101 -11.08 3.74 2.26
C ASP A 101 -12.12 4.84 2.53
N ARG A 102 -11.79 5.90 3.28
CA ARG A 102 -12.67 7.07 3.49
C ARG A 102 -12.79 7.96 2.24
N ARG A 103 -11.69 8.17 1.51
CA ARG A 103 -11.66 9.05 0.32
C ARG A 103 -12.31 8.40 -0.90
N TRP A 104 -12.09 7.10 -1.08
CA TRP A 104 -12.39 6.40 -2.34
C TRP A 104 -13.35 5.22 -2.17
N GLY A 105 -13.83 4.93 -0.95
CA GLY A 105 -14.58 3.72 -0.65
C GLY A 105 -13.70 2.46 -0.63
N LYS A 106 -14.25 1.31 -0.25
CA LYS A 106 -13.46 0.06 -0.20
C LYS A 106 -13.16 -0.45 -1.61
N PRO A 107 -12.05 -1.19 -1.83
CA PRO A 107 -11.72 -1.74 -3.15
C PRO A 107 -12.86 -2.54 -3.81
N ARG A 108 -13.66 -3.27 -3.02
CA ARG A 108 -14.82 -4.04 -3.51
C ARG A 108 -15.99 -3.17 -3.99
N GLU A 109 -16.05 -1.93 -3.55
CA GLU A 109 -17.11 -0.97 -3.87
C GLU A 109 -16.69 -0.07 -5.06
N ARG A 110 -15.40 -0.06 -5.43
CA ARG A 110 -14.89 0.74 -6.54
C ARG A 110 -15.17 0.04 -7.88
N ARG A 111 -15.88 0.72 -8.79
CA ARG A 111 -16.02 0.26 -10.19
C ARG A 111 -14.70 0.33 -10.97
N ILE A 112 -13.72 1.09 -10.48
CA ILE A 112 -12.39 1.24 -11.09
C ILE A 112 -11.34 0.69 -10.12
N ASN A 113 -10.55 -0.28 -10.58
CA ASN A 113 -9.50 -0.90 -9.78
C ASN A 113 -8.28 0.04 -9.69
N PHE A 114 -8.27 0.91 -8.68
CA PHE A 114 -7.11 1.73 -8.34
C PHE A 114 -6.18 0.97 -7.40
N LYS A 115 -4.90 0.93 -7.78
CA LYS A 115 -3.83 0.45 -6.89
C LYS A 115 -3.65 1.43 -5.73
N SER A 116 -3.32 0.93 -4.54
CA SER A 116 -3.11 1.78 -3.36
C SER A 116 -1.70 2.38 -3.38
N PRO A 117 -1.56 3.72 -3.35
CA PRO A 117 -0.25 4.38 -3.26
C PRO A 117 0.50 4.00 -1.99
N SER A 118 -0.20 3.92 -0.86
CA SER A 118 0.42 3.54 0.41
C SER A 118 0.91 2.09 0.39
N THR A 119 0.15 1.17 -0.20
CA THR A 119 0.63 -0.21 -0.39
C THR A 119 1.88 -0.26 -1.27
N ALA A 120 1.93 0.48 -2.37
CA ALA A 120 3.13 0.54 -3.22
C ALA A 120 4.34 1.10 -2.45
N ALA A 121 4.13 2.13 -1.63
CA ALA A 121 5.18 2.73 -0.81
C ALA A 121 5.75 1.73 0.20
N ILE A 122 4.90 1.06 0.98
CA ILE A 122 5.36 0.12 2.01
C ILE A 122 5.99 -1.12 1.40
N LEU A 123 5.47 -1.62 0.28
CA LEU A 123 6.11 -2.72 -0.42
C LEU A 123 7.54 -2.34 -0.85
N ASN A 124 7.76 -1.12 -1.34
CA ASN A 124 9.12 -0.66 -1.68
C ASN A 124 9.99 -0.33 -0.46
N PHE A 125 9.40 0.14 0.63
CA PHE A 125 10.12 0.40 1.88
C PHE A 125 10.64 -0.91 2.48
N MET A 126 9.82 -1.97 2.45
CA MET A 126 10.16 -3.28 3.01
C MET A 126 11.00 -4.12 2.06
N PHE A 127 10.75 -4.01 0.76
CA PHE A 127 11.32 -4.85 -0.27
C PHE A 127 11.62 -3.99 -1.48
N TRP A 128 12.87 -3.53 -1.60
CA TRP A 128 13.27 -2.65 -2.69
C TRP A 128 12.74 -3.18 -4.02
N GLY A 129 11.93 -2.39 -4.72
CA GLY A 129 11.36 -2.77 -6.02
C GLY A 129 10.03 -3.51 -6.00
N LEU A 130 9.61 -4.13 -4.89
CA LEU A 130 8.34 -4.88 -4.86
C LEU A 130 7.11 -3.97 -5.00
N GLY A 131 7.20 -2.73 -4.52
CA GLY A 131 6.21 -1.68 -4.77
C GLY A 131 6.08 -1.33 -6.24
N TYR A 132 7.18 -1.27 -6.99
CA TYR A 132 7.13 -1.06 -8.44
C TYR A 132 6.60 -2.29 -9.20
N ILE A 133 6.92 -3.51 -8.75
CA ILE A 133 6.32 -4.73 -9.32
C ILE A 133 4.81 -4.69 -9.11
N TYR A 134 4.35 -4.29 -7.92
CA TYR A 134 2.94 -4.08 -7.63
C TYR A 134 2.30 -3.05 -8.57
N THR A 135 3.01 -1.98 -8.95
CA THR A 135 2.50 -1.02 -9.95
C THR A 135 2.51 -1.57 -11.39
N GLY A 136 3.15 -2.71 -11.64
CA GLY A 136 3.22 -3.37 -12.95
C GLY A 136 4.52 -3.11 -13.70
N ARG A 137 5.53 -2.52 -13.04
CA ARG A 137 6.81 -2.18 -13.66
C ARG A 137 7.79 -3.36 -13.52
N GLN A 138 7.92 -4.16 -14.57
CA GLN A 138 8.75 -5.37 -14.56
C GLN A 138 10.25 -5.10 -14.38
N TRP A 139 10.76 -3.93 -14.79
CA TRP A 139 12.17 -3.58 -14.60
C TRP A 139 12.60 -3.58 -13.12
N ALA A 140 11.65 -3.45 -12.20
CA ALA A 140 11.92 -3.46 -10.77
C ALA A 140 12.39 -4.81 -10.22
N TRP A 141 12.27 -5.90 -10.98
CA TRP A 141 12.94 -7.17 -10.65
C TRP A 141 14.46 -7.00 -10.54
N LEU A 142 15.05 -6.07 -11.29
CA LEU A 142 16.46 -5.72 -11.22
C LEU A 142 16.85 -5.03 -9.91
N LEU A 143 15.89 -4.46 -9.17
CA LEU A 143 16.12 -3.92 -7.83
C LEU A 143 15.83 -4.97 -6.76
N PHE A 144 14.73 -5.71 -6.90
CA PHE A 144 14.26 -6.66 -5.91
C PHE A 144 15.18 -7.86 -5.73
N VAL A 145 15.63 -8.48 -6.83
CA VAL A 145 16.45 -9.70 -6.74
C VAL A 145 17.81 -9.41 -6.08
N PRO A 146 18.59 -8.38 -6.49
CA PRO A 146 19.83 -8.06 -5.82
C PRO A 146 19.63 -7.65 -4.36
N TYR A 147 18.54 -6.95 -4.05
CA TYR A 147 18.21 -6.59 -2.67
C TYR A 147 18.01 -7.83 -1.79
N VAL A 148 17.21 -8.80 -2.23
CA VAL A 148 16.97 -10.04 -1.46
C VAL A 148 18.28 -10.81 -1.23
N ILE A 149 19.14 -10.89 -2.25
CA ILE A 149 20.46 -11.54 -2.14
C ILE A 149 21.34 -10.78 -1.13
N ALA A 150 21.44 -9.46 -1.28
CA ALA A 150 22.25 -8.61 -0.40
C ALA A 150 21.76 -8.67 1.06
N ALA A 151 20.46 -8.53 1.29
CA ALA A 151 19.84 -8.64 2.62
C ALA A 151 20.08 -10.00 3.26
N SER A 152 20.05 -11.09 2.47
CA SER A 152 20.37 -12.44 2.95
C SER A 152 21.84 -12.57 3.37
N ILE A 153 22.77 -12.06 2.55
CA ILE A 153 24.21 -12.06 2.87
C ILE A 153 24.47 -11.22 4.12
N VAL A 154 23.91 -10.02 4.20
CA VAL A 154 24.05 -9.14 5.36
C VAL A 154 23.49 -9.79 6.62
N SER A 155 22.35 -10.48 6.53
CA SER A 155 21.78 -11.20 7.67
C SER A 155 22.72 -12.30 8.20
N LEU A 156 23.39 -13.02 7.32
CA LEU A 156 24.40 -14.03 7.70
C LEU A 156 25.64 -13.38 8.34
N VAL A 157 26.14 -12.28 7.77
CA VAL A 157 27.32 -11.58 8.29
C VAL A 157 27.03 -10.87 9.62
N ALA A 158 25.86 -10.24 9.74
CA ALA A 158 25.40 -9.54 10.94
C ALA A 158 25.34 -10.46 12.17
N PHE A 159 25.05 -11.75 11.97
CA PHE A 159 25.08 -12.75 13.03
C PHE A 159 26.49 -12.92 13.62
N ILE A 160 27.52 -12.79 12.79
CA ILE A 160 28.93 -12.95 13.19
C ILE A 160 29.53 -11.61 13.65
N VAL A 161 29.14 -10.50 13.01
CA VAL A 161 29.71 -9.17 13.22
C VAL A 161 28.57 -8.15 13.44
N PRO A 162 28.09 -7.98 14.68
CA PRO A 162 26.94 -7.12 14.99
C PRO A 162 27.03 -5.66 14.49
N PRO A 163 28.21 -4.98 14.49
CA PRO A 163 28.31 -3.62 13.95
C PRO A 163 27.96 -3.49 12.46
N VAL A 164 28.11 -4.55 11.66
CA VAL A 164 27.74 -4.56 10.24
C VAL A 164 26.23 -4.38 10.07
N ALA A 165 25.43 -4.93 10.99
CA ALA A 165 23.98 -4.76 10.99
C ALA A 165 23.60 -3.28 11.12
N ILE A 166 24.22 -2.58 12.08
CA ILE A 166 23.94 -1.16 12.37
C ILE A 166 24.27 -0.31 11.15
N PHE A 167 25.45 -0.51 10.55
CA PHE A 167 25.85 0.23 9.34
C PHE A 167 24.89 -0.02 8.18
N TYR A 168 24.49 -1.28 7.96
CA TYR A 168 23.52 -1.61 6.93
C TYR A 168 22.18 -0.90 7.17
N TYR A 169 21.64 -0.90 8.38
CA TYR A 169 20.39 -0.20 8.70
C TYR A 169 20.49 1.32 8.47
N LEU A 170 21.63 1.94 8.78
CA LEU A 170 21.83 3.38 8.56
C LEU A 170 21.79 3.76 7.07
N VAL A 171 22.21 2.87 6.18
CA VAL A 171 22.18 3.09 4.73
C VAL A 171 20.87 2.63 4.10
N ASP A 172 20.34 1.50 4.56
CA ASP A 172 19.12 0.89 4.03
C ASP A 172 17.90 1.77 4.27
N VAL A 173 17.71 2.29 5.50
CA VAL A 173 16.51 3.06 5.85
C VAL A 173 16.32 4.30 4.95
N PRO A 174 17.32 5.16 4.71
CA PRO A 174 17.17 6.29 3.80
C PRO A 174 16.85 5.88 2.36
N ILE A 175 17.49 4.83 1.83
CA ILE A 175 17.23 4.36 0.46
C ILE A 175 15.81 3.78 0.37
N SER A 176 15.42 2.97 1.33
CA SER A 176 14.07 2.42 1.47
C SER A 176 13.02 3.53 1.51
N LEU A 177 13.26 4.62 2.25
CA LEU A 177 12.37 5.79 2.28
C LEU A 177 12.27 6.49 0.91
N ALA A 178 13.40 6.69 0.22
CA ALA A 178 13.41 7.31 -1.10
C ALA A 178 12.64 6.45 -2.15
N LEU A 179 12.86 5.13 -2.14
CA LEU A 179 12.16 4.20 -3.02
C LEU A 179 10.66 4.09 -2.70
N ALA A 180 10.30 4.16 -1.42
CA ALA A 180 8.92 4.18 -0.97
C ALA A 180 8.19 5.44 -1.43
N TRP A 181 8.83 6.61 -1.26
CA TRP A 181 8.29 7.90 -1.71
C TRP A 181 8.10 7.91 -3.23
N HIS A 182 9.08 7.43 -3.98
CA HIS A 182 8.98 7.38 -5.43
C HIS A 182 7.87 6.43 -5.92
N ALA A 183 7.74 5.22 -5.34
CA ALA A 183 6.61 4.35 -5.65
C ALA A 183 5.25 4.98 -5.31
N TYR A 184 5.17 5.69 -4.17
CA TYR A 184 3.98 6.43 -3.79
C TYR A 184 3.60 7.47 -4.85
N SER A 185 4.56 8.32 -5.27
CA SER A 185 4.30 9.41 -6.21
C SER A 185 3.81 8.89 -7.56
N ILE A 186 4.41 7.80 -8.06
CA ILE A 186 3.98 7.13 -9.30
C ILE A 186 2.51 6.74 -9.26
N VAL A 187 2.07 6.03 -8.20
CA VAL A 187 0.68 5.58 -8.12
C VAL A 187 -0.25 6.76 -7.95
N ASN A 188 0.17 7.78 -7.19
CA ASN A 188 -0.62 8.98 -6.99
C ASN A 188 -0.83 9.75 -8.31
N GLU A 189 0.22 9.89 -9.13
CA GLU A 189 0.13 10.48 -10.48
C GLU A 189 -0.78 9.65 -11.41
N ASP A 190 -0.68 8.32 -11.38
CA ASP A 190 -1.53 7.44 -12.19
C ASP A 190 -3.01 7.58 -11.81
N ILE A 191 -3.30 7.70 -10.51
CA ILE A 191 -4.65 7.94 -9.99
C ILE A 191 -5.15 9.31 -10.46
N GLU A 192 -4.35 10.36 -10.31
CA GLU A 192 -4.70 11.72 -10.71
C GLU A 192 -5.01 11.82 -12.20
N ARG A 193 -4.16 11.22 -13.05
CA ARG A 193 -4.40 11.15 -14.51
C ARG A 193 -5.73 10.47 -14.81
N ARG A 194 -6.01 9.31 -14.22
CA ARG A 194 -7.25 8.55 -14.45
C ARG A 194 -8.50 9.33 -14.00
N MET A 195 -8.43 10.05 -12.88
CA MET A 195 -9.54 10.90 -12.42
C MET A 195 -9.77 12.09 -13.34
N ASN A 196 -8.71 12.74 -13.82
CA ASN A 196 -8.81 13.86 -14.74
C ASN A 196 -9.43 13.43 -16.09
N TYR A 197 -9.03 12.26 -16.63
CA TYR A 197 -9.67 11.71 -17.83
C TYR A 197 -11.17 11.47 -17.65
N ALA A 198 -11.57 10.84 -16.54
CA ALA A 198 -12.99 10.60 -16.26
C ALA A 198 -13.81 11.90 -16.18
N ARG A 199 -13.24 12.96 -15.60
CA ARG A 199 -13.89 14.28 -15.50
C ARG A 199 -14.07 14.95 -16.86
N ILE A 200 -13.10 14.80 -17.78
CA ILE A 200 -13.19 15.38 -19.12
C ILE A 200 -14.28 14.68 -19.93
N VAL A 201 -14.34 13.35 -19.90
CA VAL A 201 -15.33 12.55 -20.63
C VAL A 201 -16.76 12.78 -20.11
N ALA A 202 -16.91 13.09 -18.82
CA ALA A 202 -18.22 13.31 -18.20
C ALA A 202 -18.83 14.70 -18.41
N LYS A 203 -18.11 15.66 -19.04
CA LYS A 203 -18.69 16.98 -19.35
C LYS A 203 -19.67 16.83 -20.52
N PRO A 204 -20.98 17.13 -20.34
CA PRO A 204 -21.90 17.18 -21.47
C PRO A 204 -21.42 18.27 -22.44
N ILE A 205 -21.38 17.91 -23.73
CA ILE A 205 -21.07 18.82 -24.85
C ILE A 205 -22.23 19.77 -25.06
#